data_AF-A0A174P0P8-F1
#
_entry.id   AF-A0A174P0P8-F1
#
_cell.length_a   1.000
_cell.length_b   1.000
_cell.length_c   1.000
_cell.angle_alpha   90.00
_cell.angle_beta   90.00
_cell.angle_gamma   90.00
#
_symmetry.space_group_name_H-M   'P 1'
#
loop_
_entity.id
_entity.type
_entity.pdbx_description
1 polymer ?
#
loop_
_entity_poly.entity_id
_entity_poly.type
_entity_poly.pdbx_seq_one_letter_code
_entity_poly.pdbx_strand_id
1 'polypeptide(L)' 'MQDINSIQLTDDTLKNILIMAPMLDEAGQNKVFGLMCGLIPSVTKSGTDIKDRKTS' A
#
# COMPACT_ATOMS: atom_id res chain seq x y z
N MET A 1 20.59 -7.85 19.04
CA MET A 1 20.48 -6.80 18.00
C MET A 1 19.37 -7.29 17.08
N GLN A 2 18.21 -6.60 17.02
CA GLN A 2 17.13 -7.04 16.14
C GLN A 2 17.47 -6.60 14.71
N ASP A 3 17.53 -7.56 13.79
CA ASP A 3 17.82 -7.31 12.37
C ASP A 3 16.71 -6.45 11.76
N ILE A 4 17.05 -5.20 11.46
CA ILE A 4 16.20 -4.22 10.76
C ILE A 4 15.70 -4.69 9.38
N ASN A 5 16.24 -5.80 8.84
CA ASN A 5 15.83 -6.41 7.57
C ASN A 5 14.90 -7.62 7.73
N SER A 6 14.60 -8.06 8.96
CA SER A 6 13.75 -9.23 9.20
C SER A 6 12.30 -8.82 9.42
N ILE A 7 11.59 -8.43 8.37
CA ILE A 7 10.14 -8.20 8.42
C ILE A 7 9.44 -9.56 8.51
N GLN A 8 8.88 -9.87 9.68
CA GLN A 8 8.03 -11.05 9.88
C GLN A 8 6.56 -10.65 9.71
N LEU A 9 5.98 -11.02 8.58
CA LEU A 9 4.55 -10.86 8.34
C LEU A 9 3.75 -11.98 9.03
N THR A 10 2.49 -11.70 9.29
CA THR A 10 1.52 -12.60 9.92
C THR A 10 0.39 -12.93 8.93
N ASP A 11 -0.57 -13.77 9.33
CA ASP A 11 -1.78 -14.03 8.53
C ASP A 11 -2.81 -12.88 8.61
N ASP A 12 -2.57 -11.88 9.46
CA ASP A 12 -3.44 -10.73 9.64
C ASP A 12 -2.98 -9.56 8.77
N THR A 13 -3.77 -9.25 7.74
CA THR A 13 -3.49 -8.19 6.78
C THR A 13 -3.34 -6.82 7.44
N LEU A 14 -4.13 -6.50 8.48
CA LEU A 14 -4.05 -5.19 9.15
C LEU A 14 -2.76 -5.08 9.98
N LYS A 15 -2.38 -6.15 10.67
CA LYS A 15 -1.09 -6.19 11.37
C LYS A 15 0.08 -6.05 10.41
N ASN A 16 -0.01 -6.66 9.23
CA ASN A 16 1.02 -6.53 8.21
C ASN A 16 1.15 -5.10 7.69
N ILE A 17 0.03 -4.40 7.49
CA ILE A 17 0.04 -2.96 7.12
C ILE A 17 0.71 -2.13 8.22
N LEU A 18 0.41 -2.39 9.50
CA LEU A 18 1.03 -1.70 10.62
C LEU A 18 2.54 -1.97 10.72
N ILE A 19 2.97 -3.22 10.51
CA ILE A 19 4.39 -3.62 10.52
C ILE A 19 5.15 -2.89 9.41
N MET A 20 4.57 -2.79 8.20
CA MET A 20 5.23 -2.16 7.05
C MET A 20 5.15 -0.63 7.08
N ALA A 21 4.14 -0.05 7.73
CA ALA A 21 3.91 1.38 7.77
C ALA A 21 3.49 1.86 9.17
N PRO A 22 4.39 1.76 10.17
CA PRO A 22 4.07 2.08 11.57
C PRO A 22 3.78 3.56 11.83
N MET A 23 4.08 4.42 10.86
CA MET A 23 3.81 5.87 10.93
C MET A 23 2.39 6.25 10.50
N LEU A 24 1.58 5.28 10.03
CA LEU A 24 0.19 5.54 9.67
C LEU A 24 -0.70 5.53 10.90
N ASP A 25 -1.53 6.56 11.00
CA ASP A 25 -2.68 6.56 11.90
C ASP A 25 -3.78 5.60 11.41
N GLU A 26 -4.77 5.35 12.26
CA GLU A 26 -5.87 4.43 11.95
C GLU A 26 -6.59 4.79 10.64
N ALA A 27 -6.79 6.09 10.39
CA ALA A 27 -7.37 6.58 9.15
C ALA A 27 -6.49 6.28 7.92
N GLY A 28 -5.18 6.42 8.05
CA GLY A 28 -4.21 6.05 7.02
C GLY A 28 -4.17 4.55 6.74
N GLN A 29 -4.21 3.72 7.78
CA GLN A 29 -4.23 2.26 7.66
C GLN A 29 -5.50 1.79 6.91
N ASN A 30 -6.67 2.34 7.26
CA ASN A 30 -7.93 2.02 6.59
C ASN A 30 -7.94 2.42 5.11
N LYS A 31 -7.28 3.52 4.74
CA LYS A 31 -7.12 3.93 3.34
C LYS A 31 -6.25 2.95 2.55
N VAL A 32 -5.12 2.51 3.12
CA VAL A 32 -4.25 1.50 2.50
C VAL A 32 -4.97 0.17 2.35
N PHE A 33 -5.70 -0.26 3.38
CA PHE A 33 -6.53 -1.45 3.32
C PHE A 33 -7.61 -1.33 2.24
N GLY A 34 -8.32 -0.20 2.18
CA GLY A 34 -9.32 0.09 1.14
C GLY A 34 -8.73 0.12 -0.28
N LEU A 35 -7.51 0.63 -0.45
CA LEU A 35 -6.76 0.56 -1.72
C LEU A 35 -6.40 -0.89 -2.08
N MET A 36 -5.88 -1.68 -1.13
CA MET A 36 -5.55 -3.10 -1.34
C MET A 36 -6.79 -3.94 -1.70
N CYS A 37 -7.94 -3.63 -1.10
CA CYS A 37 -9.22 -4.27 -1.41
C CYS A 37 -9.87 -3.75 -2.70
N GLY A 38 -9.30 -2.74 -3.37
CA GLY A 38 -9.88 -2.12 -4.56
C GLY A 38 -11.16 -1.30 -4.30
N LEU A 39 -11.46 -1.00 -3.04
CA LEU A 39 -12.63 -0.21 -2.61
C LEU A 39 -12.42 1.29 -2.81
N ILE A 40 -11.17 1.72 -2.86
CA ILE A 40 -10.79 3.12 -3.11
C ILE A 40 -10.08 3.13 -4.46
N PRO A 41 -10.53 3.92 -5.46
CA PRO A 41 -9.81 4.05 -6.71
C PRO A 41 -8.40 4.54 -6.40
N SER A 42 -7.40 3.92 -7.03
CA SER A 42 -6.03 4.40 -6.94
C SER A 42 -6.04 5.88 -7.31
N VAL A 43 -5.50 6.74 -6.44
CA VAL A 43 -5.22 8.14 -6.82
C VAL A 43 -4.39 8.09 -8.09
N THR A 44 -5.02 8.41 -9.21
CA THR A 44 -4.34 8.67 -10.46
C THR A 44 -3.38 9.81 -10.15
N LYS A 45 -2.08 9.51 -10.16
CA LYS A 45 -1.05 10.54 -10.17
C LYS A 45 -1.41 11.52 -11.29
N SER A 46 -1.81 12.74 -10.96
CA SER A 46 -1.60 13.83 -11.90
C SER A 46 -0.06 13.97 -12.00
N GLY A 47 0.48 13.67 -13.18
CA GLY A 47 1.92 13.71 -13.44
C GLY A 47 2.59 12.34 -13.50
N THR A 48 2.30 11.57 -14.54
CA THR A 48 3.15 11.46 -15.73
C THR A 48 2.42 10.55 -16.72
N ASP A 49 2.00 11.14 -17.83
CA ASP A 49 1.49 10.46 -19.02
C ASP A 49 2.62 9.58 -19.59
N ILE A 50 2.74 8.32 -19.13
CA ILE A 50 3.47 7.32 -19.89
C ILE A 50 2.48 6.81 -20.93
N LYS A 51 2.66 7.34 -22.15
CA LYS A 51 1.91 6.95 -23.34
C LYS A 51 2.17 5.48 -23.66
N ASP A 52 1.32 4.58 -23.17
CA ASP A 52 1.23 3.24 -23.73
C ASP A 52 0.31 3.26 -24.96
N ARG A 53 0.96 3.72 -26.04
CA ARG A 53 0.94 3.18 -27.40
C ARG A 53 -0.25 2.28 -27.76
N LYS A 54 -1.14 2.84 -28.59
CA LYS A 54 -2.02 2.09 -29.49
C LYS A 54 -1.20 1.08 -30.31
N THR A 55 -1.48 -0.21 -30.18
CA THR A 55 -1.15 -1.24 -31.16
C THR A 55 -2.33 -2.21 -31.14
N SER A 56 -3.36 -1.88 -31.93
CA SER A 56 -3.81 -2.59 -33.15
C SER A 56 -4.67 -3.80 -32.85
#